data_AF-A0A1V6GYX9-F1
#
_entry.id   AF-A0A1V6GYX9-F1
#
_cell.length_a   1.000
_cell.length_b   1.000
_cell.length_c   1.000
_cell.angle_alpha   90.00
_cell.angle_beta   90.00
_cell.angle_gamma   90.00
#
_symmetry.space_group_name_H-M   'P 1'
#
loop_
_entity.id
_entity.type
_entity.pdbx_description
1 polymer ?
#
loop_
_entity_poly.entity_id
_entity_poly.type
_entity_poly.pdbx_seq_one_letter_code
_entity_poly.pdbx_strand_id
1 'polypeptide(L)' 'MAGEKVKISSFGSFTVHSKAKRMGRNPKTGKPLEISARKVLTFKPSQVLRTVLNNR' A
#
# COMPACT_ATOMS: atom_id res chain seq x y z
N MET A 1 0.08 19.66 0.73
CA MET A 1 -0.79 18.68 1.43
C MET A 1 -1.19 17.46 0.60
N ALA A 2 -1.21 17.47 -0.74
CA ALA A 2 -1.57 16.26 -1.50
C ALA A 2 -0.33 15.35 -1.73
N GLY A 3 -0.29 14.19 -1.06
CA GLY A 3 0.76 13.17 -1.26
C GLY A 3 1.81 13.07 -0.16
N GLU A 4 1.71 13.89 0.88
CA GLU A 4 2.59 13.83 2.04
C GLU A 4 2.25 12.64 2.95
N LYS A 5 3.26 12.15 3.67
CA LYS A 5 3.11 11.05 4.61
C LYS A 5 2.33 11.50 5.84
N VAL A 6 1.17 10.90 6.08
CA VAL A 6 0.38 11.15 7.29
C VAL A 6 0.80 10.15 8.37
N LYS A 7 1.13 10.65 9.56
CA LYS A 7 1.42 9.84 10.74
C LYS A 7 0.37 10.11 11.82
N ILE A 8 -0.23 9.05 12.34
CA ILE A 8 -1.18 9.09 13.45
C ILE A 8 -0.53 8.34 14.61
N SER A 9 -0.30 9.04 15.72
CA SER A 9 0.32 8.45 16.91
C SER A 9 -0.45 7.22 17.39
N SER A 10 0.29 6.21 17.87
CA SER A 10 -0.24 4.91 18.32
C SER A 10 -1.04 4.09 17.30
N PHE A 11 -1.38 4.61 16.12
CA PHE A 11 -2.14 3.91 15.09
C PHE A 11 -1.25 3.44 13.92
N GLY A 12 -0.56 4.37 13.26
CA GLY A 12 0.30 4.03 12.13
C GLY A 12 0.55 5.19 11.18
N SER A 13 1.03 4.87 9.98
CA SER A 13 1.31 5.87 8.95
C SER A 13 0.75 5.49 7.60
N PHE A 14 0.22 6.48 6.90
CA PHE A 14 -0.24 6.38 5.52
C PHE A 14 0.78 7.05 4.60
N THR A 15 1.15 6.38 3.52
CA THR A 15 2.11 6.90 2.54
C THR A 15 1.57 6.64 1.13
N VAL A 16 1.61 7.66 0.28
CA VAL A 16 1.26 7.53 -1.13
C VAL A 16 2.52 7.15 -1.90
N HIS A 17 2.49 6.02 -2.61
CA HIS A 17 3.56 5.58 -3.48
C HIS A 17 3.15 5.69 -4.94
N SER A 18 4.05 6.19 -5.78
CA SER A 18 3.92 6.12 -7.24
C SER A 18 4.36 4.75 -7.72
N LYS A 19 3.52 4.07 -8.49
CA LYS A 19 3.83 2.81 -9.17
C LYS A 19 3.95 3.08 -10.67
N ALA A 20 5.08 2.68 -11.25
CA ALA A 20 5.33 2.82 -12.68
C ALA A 20 4.44 1.86 -13.50
N LYS A 21 4.24 2.21 -14.78
CA LYS A 21 3.62 1.33 -15.77
C LYS A 21 4.48 0.07 -15.91
N ARG A 22 3.85 -1.10 -15.99
CA ARG A 22 4.55 -2.37 -16.15
C ARG A 22 3.67 -3.41 -16.84
N MET A 23 4.31 -4.43 -17.43
CA MET A 23 3.59 -5.61 -17.89
C MET A 23 3.29 -6.54 -16.70
N GLY A 24 2.04 -6.99 -16.64
CA GLY A 24 1.58 -8.06 -15.76
C GLY A 24 0.96 -9.18 -16.57
N ARG A 25 0.29 -10.11 -15.88
CA ARG A 25 -0.46 -11.21 -16.49
C ARG A 25 -1.85 -11.26 -15.89
N ASN A 26 -2.84 -11.57 -16.72
CA ASN A 26 -4.18 -11.85 -16.23
C ASN A 26 -4.14 -13.15 -15.39
N PRO A 27 -4.53 -13.14 -14.11
CA PRO A 27 -4.41 -14.32 -13.24
C PRO A 27 -5.27 -15.50 -13.70
N LYS A 28 -6.34 -15.27 -14.48
CA LYS A 28 -7.23 -16.32 -15.00
C LYS A 28 -6.71 -16.96 -16.30
N THR A 29 -6.01 -16.21 -17.15
CA THR A 29 -5.62 -16.68 -18.50
C THR A 29 -4.12 -16.71 -18.77
N GLY A 30 -3.31 -16.11 -17.90
CA GLY A 30 -1.85 -15.97 -18.07
C GLY A 30 -1.42 -14.98 -19.16
N LYS A 31 -2.36 -14.44 -19.95
CA LYS A 31 -2.05 -13.52 -21.05
C LYS A 31 -1.41 -12.23 -20.54
N PRO A 32 -0.41 -11.67 -21.23
CA PRO A 32 0.18 -10.39 -20.88
C PRO A 32 -0.86 -9.27 -20.87
N LEU A 33 -0.83 -8.42 -19.85
CA LEU A 33 -1.66 -7.22 -19.77
C LEU A 33 -0.82 -6.06 -19.25
N GLU A 34 -0.99 -4.89 -19.85
CA GLU A 34 -0.36 -3.67 -19.37
C GLU A 34 -1.09 -3.13 -18.12
N ILE A 35 -0.31 -2.82 -17.09
CA ILE A 35 -0.78 -2.21 -15.85
C ILE A 35 -0.32 -0.76 -15.85
N SER A 36 -1.27 0.18 -15.95
CA SER A 36 -0.99 1.61 -16.00
C SER A 36 -0.30 2.15 -14.74
N ALA A 37 0.45 3.24 -14.91
CA ALA A 37 1.04 3.97 -13.81
C ALA A 37 -0.05 4.55 -12.92
N ARG A 38 0.14 4.48 -11.60
CA ARG A 38 -0.86 4.92 -10.62
C ARG A 38 -0.24 5.29 -9.29
N LYS A 39 -1.00 6.03 -8.48
CA LYS A 39 -0.69 6.24 -7.06
C LYS A 39 -1.39 5.15 -6.23
N VAL A 40 -0.70 4.61 -5.24
CA VAL A 40 -1.26 3.63 -4.29
C VAL A 40 -1.07 4.14 -2.87
N LEU A 41 -2.07 3.93 -2.02
CA LEU A 41 -2.00 4.25 -0.60
C LEU A 41 -1.53 3.00 0.16
N THR A 42 -0.45 3.14 0.93
CA THR A 42 0.06 2.08 1.81
C THR A 42 -0.12 2.51 3.26
N PHE A 43 -0.66 1.61 4.08
CA PHE A 43 -0.70 1.75 5.53
C PHE A 43 0.39 0.90 6.18
N LYS A 44 1.14 1.49 7.13
CA LYS A 44 2.05 0.79 8.02
C LYS A 44 1.55 0.91 9.45
N PRO A 45 1.13 -0.18 10.12
CA PRO A 45 0.64 -0.11 11.49
C PRO A 45 1.75 0.27 12.46
N SER A 46 1.39 0.92 13.55
CA SER A 46 2.29 1.21 14.68
C SER A 46 2.66 -0.09 15.41
N GLN A 47 3.68 -0.01 16.28
CA GLN A 47 4.00 -1.14 17.14
C GLN A 47 2.88 -1.42 18.14
N VAL A 48 2.30 -0.37 18.73
CA VAL A 48 1.18 -0.47 19.68
C VAL A 48 0.00 -1.21 19.06
N LEU A 49 -0.42 -0.81 17.85
CA LEU A 49 -1.53 -1.43 17.14
C LEU A 49 -1.25 -2.90 16.82
N ARG A 50 -0.01 -3.23 16.38
CA ARG A 50 0.39 -4.62 16.15
C ARG A 50 0.32 -5.47 17.41
N THR A 51 0.83 -4.97 18.53
CA THR A 51 0.81 -5.71 19.81
C THR A 51 -0.62 -5.98 20.26
N VAL A 52 -1.52 -4.99 20.19
CA VAL A 52 -2.93 -5.16 20.56
C VAL A 52 -3.63 -6.23 19.71
N LEU A 53 -3.33 -6.30 18.40
CA LEU A 53 -3.98 -7.24 17.50
C LEU A 53 -3.40 -8.65 17.54
N ASN A 54 -2.10 -8.78 17.79
CA ASN A 54 -1.38 -10.05 17.66
C ASN A 54 -1.20 -10.82 18.99
N ASN A 55 -1.48 -10.22 20.15
CA ASN A 55 -1.38 -10.89 21.45
C ASN A 55 -2.60 -11.80 21.74
N ARG A 56 -2.84 -12.80 20.90
CA ARG A 56 -3.70 -13.94 21.23
C ARG A 56 -2.87 -15.17 21.55
#